data_AF-X1JC75-F1
#
_entry.id   AF-X1JC75-F1
#
_cell.length_a   1.000
_cell.length_b   1.000
_cell.length_c   1.000
_cell.angle_alpha   90.00
_cell.angle_beta   90.00
_cell.angle_gamma   90.00
#
_symmetry.space_group_name_H-M   'P 1'
#
loop_
_entity.id
_entity.type
_entity.pdbx_description
1 polymer ?
#
loop_
_entity_poly.entity_id
_entity_poly.type
_entity_poly.pdbx_seq_one_letter_code
_entity_poly.pdbx_strand_id
1 'polypeptide(L)'
;CQIPDAQAGYERALQVLSCALSGVNFIHLSIGMIEQMLLASYEQCVIDNEILGATFRILQGMEVNSETLAMDVIKEVGPGGNFLTHEHTLKNFRKVEWFPRLTNRNKWLNWEAEGKISMRQNANEEARRILKEYHP
;
A
#
# COMPACT_ATOMS: atom_id res chain seq x y z
N CYS A 1 17.86 7.15 -9.43
CA CYS A 1 16.55 7.54 -9.99
C CYS A 1 16.37 9.06 -9.95
N GLN A 2 16.06 9.70 -11.08
CA GLN A 2 15.96 11.16 -11.22
C GLN A 2 14.53 11.71 -11.02
N ILE A 3 13.51 10.87 -11.18
CA ILE A 3 12.10 11.24 -11.07
C ILE A 3 11.30 10.14 -10.37
N PRO A 4 10.18 10.44 -9.69
CA PRO A 4 9.31 9.42 -9.11
C PRO A 4 8.58 8.60 -10.19
N ASP A 5 9.22 7.54 -10.66
CA ASP A 5 8.72 6.66 -11.71
C ASP A 5 8.75 5.19 -11.29
N ALA A 6 8.63 4.29 -12.26
CA ALA A 6 8.69 2.85 -12.00
C ALA A 6 10.02 2.43 -11.35
N GLN A 7 11.15 3.05 -11.74
CA GLN A 7 12.45 2.76 -11.16
C GLN A 7 12.50 3.17 -9.69
N ALA A 8 12.08 4.40 -9.37
CA ALA A 8 11.99 4.85 -7.98
C ALA A 8 11.11 3.90 -7.14
N GLY A 9 9.96 3.52 -7.69
CA GLY A 9 8.99 2.66 -7.01
C GLY A 9 9.55 1.29 -6.66
N TYR A 10 10.10 0.55 -7.63
CA TYR A 10 10.58 -0.81 -7.34
C TYR A 10 11.87 -0.80 -6.52
N GLU A 11 12.80 0.13 -6.75
CA GLU A 11 14.05 0.23 -5.96
C GLU A 11 13.71 0.48 -4.49
N ARG A 12 12.76 1.39 -4.23
CA ARG A 12 12.32 1.68 -2.86
C ARG A 12 11.59 0.51 -2.23
N ALA A 13 10.68 -0.14 -2.95
CA ALA A 13 9.95 -1.30 -2.44
C ALA A 13 10.90 -2.44 -2.05
N LEU A 14 11.88 -2.76 -2.89
CA LEU A 14 12.89 -3.78 -2.60
C LEU A 14 13.74 -3.40 -1.38
N GLN A 15 14.20 -2.15 -1.30
CA GLN A 15 15.00 -1.68 -0.18
C GLN A 15 14.24 -1.79 1.14
N VAL A 16 13.06 -1.18 1.22
CA VAL A 16 12.27 -1.09 2.44
C VAL A 16 11.83 -2.49 2.89
N LEU A 17 11.33 -3.32 1.98
CA LEU A 17 10.91 -4.68 2.29
C LEU A 17 12.08 -5.55 2.77
N SER A 18 13.25 -5.46 2.11
CA SER A 18 14.42 -6.25 2.50
C SER A 18 14.95 -5.86 3.88
N CYS A 19 15.03 -4.56 4.17
CA CYS A 19 15.42 -4.06 5.48
C CYS A 19 14.42 -4.51 6.56
N ALA A 20 13.13 -4.36 6.29
CA ALA A 20 12.06 -4.74 7.19
C ALA A 20 12.10 -6.25 7.53
N LEU A 21 12.22 -7.12 6.52
CA LEU A 21 12.28 -8.57 6.70
C LEU A 21 13.58 -9.03 7.38
N SER A 22 14.64 -8.24 7.27
CA SER A 22 15.92 -8.50 7.94
C SER A 22 15.93 -8.05 9.41
N GLY A 23 14.82 -7.53 9.94
CA GLY A 23 14.69 -7.10 11.33
C GLY A 23 15.45 -5.81 11.65
N VAL A 24 15.72 -4.96 10.65
CA VAL A 24 16.38 -3.67 10.85
C VAL A 24 15.52 -2.78 11.75
N ASN A 25 16.09 -2.31 12.87
CA ASN A 25 15.37 -1.50 13.85
C ASN A 25 15.15 -0.05 13.41
N PHE A 26 16.03 0.48 12.56
CA PHE A 26 15.99 1.87 12.11
C PHE A 26 16.40 1.98 10.64
N ILE A 27 15.48 2.45 9.80
CA ILE A 27 15.71 2.68 8.37
C ILE A 27 15.79 4.19 8.15
N HIS A 28 17.01 4.71 8.08
CA HIS A 28 17.25 6.11 7.72
C HIS A 28 16.91 6.36 6.24
N LEU A 29 16.48 7.60 5.90
CA LEU A 29 16.21 8.03 4.52
C LEU A 29 15.23 7.13 3.74
N SER A 30 14.22 6.63 4.45
CA SER A 30 13.17 5.75 3.91
C SER A 30 12.10 6.49 3.11
N ILE A 31 12.09 7.83 3.12
CA ILE A 31 11.03 8.66 2.54
C ILE A 31 11.63 9.82 1.73
N GLY A 32 11.10 10.05 0.53
CA GLY A 32 11.23 11.28 -0.24
C GLY A 32 12.53 11.43 -1.04
N MET A 33 13.53 10.59 -0.79
CA MET A 33 14.85 10.74 -1.42
C MET A 33 14.85 10.22 -2.85
N ILE A 34 15.36 11.06 -3.76
CA ILE A 34 15.68 10.71 -5.14
C ILE A 34 17.12 11.13 -5.46
N GLU A 35 17.61 10.75 -6.64
CA GLU A 35 18.96 11.07 -7.13
C GLU A 35 20.07 10.73 -6.12
N GLN A 36 20.05 9.50 -5.58
CA GLN A 36 21.03 9.05 -4.59
C GLN A 36 21.20 10.01 -3.40
N MET A 37 20.08 10.52 -2.88
CA MET A 37 20.02 11.44 -1.72
C MET A 37 20.45 12.89 -2.02
N LEU A 38 20.65 13.26 -3.29
CA LEU A 38 20.93 14.65 -3.67
C LEU A 38 19.67 15.51 -3.69
N LEU A 39 18.49 14.90 -3.89
CA LEU A 39 17.22 15.60 -4.00
C LEU A 39 16.14 14.96 -3.13
N ALA A 40 15.18 15.78 -2.73
CA ALA A 40 13.95 15.36 -2.07
C ALA A 40 12.74 15.69 -2.94
N SER A 41 11.79 14.77 -3.02
CA SER A 41 10.54 14.94 -3.78
C SER A 41 9.33 14.66 -2.91
N TYR A 42 8.40 15.62 -2.87
CA TYR A 42 7.11 15.48 -2.20
C TYR A 42 6.27 14.34 -2.76
N GLU A 43 6.29 14.15 -4.08
CA GLU A 43 5.61 13.03 -4.74
C GLU A 43 6.18 11.69 -4.24
N GLN A 44 7.51 11.60 -4.15
CA GLN A 44 8.18 10.42 -3.64
C GLN A 44 7.85 10.19 -2.16
N CYS A 45 7.70 11.25 -1.34
CA CYS A 45 7.29 11.09 0.05
C CYS A 45 5.94 10.36 0.18
N VAL A 46 4.96 10.73 -0.64
CA VAL A 46 3.62 10.10 -0.61
C VAL A 46 3.68 8.68 -1.15
N ILE A 47 4.45 8.43 -2.23
CA ILE A 47 4.67 7.09 -2.79
C ILE A 47 5.37 6.19 -1.76
N ASP A 48 6.40 6.68 -1.09
CA ASP A 48 7.15 5.92 -0.09
C ASP A 48 6.28 5.57 1.12
N ASN A 49 5.39 6.48 1.53
CA ASN A 49 4.41 6.19 2.58
C ASN A 49 3.46 5.05 2.20
N GLU A 50 3.05 4.96 0.93
CA GLU A 50 2.25 3.85 0.41
C GLU A 50 3.02 2.51 0.49
N ILE A 51 4.28 2.51 0.05
CA ILE A 51 5.18 1.35 0.08
C ILE A 51 5.44 0.88 1.52
N LEU A 52 5.65 1.82 2.44
CA LEU A 52 5.83 1.55 3.87
C LEU A 52 4.57 0.94 4.48
N GLY A 53 3.38 1.47 4.14
CA GLY A 53 2.10 0.92 4.57
C GLY A 53 1.93 -0.55 4.17
N ALA A 54 2.21 -0.86 2.90
CA ALA A 54 2.20 -2.24 2.40
C ALA A 54 3.22 -3.13 3.12
N THR A 55 4.44 -2.61 3.33
CA THR A 55 5.52 -3.35 4.01
C THR A 55 5.16 -3.65 5.46
N PHE A 56 4.61 -2.70 6.20
CA PHE A 56 4.17 -2.91 7.58
C PHE A 56 3.03 -3.92 7.66
N ARG A 57 2.11 -3.93 6.69
CA ARG A 57 1.09 -4.98 6.63
C ARG A 57 1.71 -6.36 6.43
N ILE A 58 2.73 -6.50 5.59
CA ILE A 58 3.45 -7.77 5.39
C ILE A 58 4.13 -8.20 6.69
N LEU A 59 4.78 -7.27 7.41
CA LEU A 59 5.46 -7.57 8.68
C LEU A 59 4.53 -8.01 9.81
N GLN A 60 3.26 -7.61 9.79
CA GLN A 60 2.27 -8.12 10.75
C GLN A 60 2.07 -9.64 10.64
N GLY A 61 2.47 -10.24 9.51
CA GLY A 61 2.36 -11.67 9.28
C GLY A 61 0.91 -12.16 9.18
N MET A 62 0.73 -13.44 9.51
CA MET A 62 -0.55 -14.12 9.52
C MET A 62 -0.82 -14.65 10.93
N GLU A 63 -1.94 -14.23 11.51
CA GLU A 63 -2.43 -14.83 12.74
C GLU A 63 -3.01 -16.21 12.42
N VAL A 64 -2.56 -17.25 13.13
CA VAL A 64 -2.99 -18.64 12.92
C VAL A 64 -3.75 -19.12 14.15
N ASN A 65 -5.07 -19.16 14.04
CA ASN A 65 -5.97 -19.71 15.05
C ASN A 65 -7.22 -20.31 14.37
N SER A 66 -8.14 -20.89 15.13
CA SER A 66 -9.35 -21.52 14.58
C SER A 66 -10.25 -20.55 13.81
N GLU A 67 -10.35 -19.29 14.24
CA GLU A 67 -11.13 -18.25 13.56
C GLU A 67 -10.48 -17.83 12.24
N THR A 68 -9.17 -17.59 12.22
CA THR A 68 -8.44 -17.10 11.04
C THR A 68 -8.23 -18.17 9.98
N LEU A 69 -8.18 -19.45 10.38
CA LEU A 69 -8.18 -20.58 9.44
C LEU A 69 -9.53 -20.74 8.71
N ALA A 70 -10.64 -20.30 9.33
CA ALA A 70 -11.98 -20.27 8.73
C ALA A 70 -12.45 -21.62 8.12
N MET A 71 -12.03 -22.75 8.69
CA MET A 71 -12.28 -24.08 8.13
C MET A 71 -13.78 -24.41 8.03
N ASP A 72 -14.59 -23.95 8.98
CA ASP A 72 -16.03 -24.18 8.97
C ASP A 72 -16.72 -23.38 7.87
N VAL A 73 -16.27 -22.13 7.65
CA VAL A 73 -16.74 -21.26 6.57
C VAL A 73 -16.44 -21.89 5.20
N ILE A 74 -15.25 -22.44 5.02
CA ILE A 74 -14.85 -23.12 3.77
C ILE A 74 -15.76 -24.32 3.49
N LYS A 75 -16.08 -25.12 4.52
CA LYS A 75 -16.99 -26.27 4.38
C LYS A 75 -18.42 -25.86 4.09
N GLU A 76 -18.90 -24.80 4.75
CA GLU A 76 -20.25 -24.27 4.59
C GLU A 76 -20.49 -23.72 3.18
N VAL A 77 -19.57 -22.90 2.66
CA VAL A 77 -19.69 -22.30 1.32
C VAL A 77 -19.57 -23.36 0.22
N GLY A 78 -18.66 -24.33 0.40
CA GLY A 78 -18.49 -25.45 -0.52
C GLY A 78 -18.01 -25.09 -1.93
N PRO A 79 -17.86 -26.09 -2.82
CA PRO A 79 -17.36 -25.90 -4.18
C PRO A 79 -18.29 -25.01 -5.02
N GLY A 80 -17.72 -24.05 -5.75
CA GLY A 80 -18.46 -23.13 -6.62
C GLY A 80 -19.18 -21.99 -5.87
N GLY A 81 -19.12 -21.96 -4.54
CA GLY A 81 -19.62 -20.85 -3.72
C GLY A 81 -18.70 -19.63 -3.72
N ASN A 82 -19.12 -18.57 -3.03
CA ASN A 82 -18.32 -17.36 -2.82
C ASN A 82 -18.44 -16.87 -1.37
N PHE A 83 -17.41 -16.15 -0.91
CA PHE A 83 -17.29 -15.72 0.48
C PHE A 83 -17.70 -14.25 0.70
N LEU A 84 -18.00 -13.50 -0.38
CA LEU A 84 -18.13 -12.04 -0.32
C LEU A 84 -19.24 -11.57 0.64
N THR A 85 -20.34 -12.32 0.70
CA THR A 85 -21.50 -12.00 1.56
C THR A 85 -21.48 -12.75 2.89
N HIS A 86 -20.45 -13.55 3.16
CA HIS A 86 -20.39 -14.36 4.37
C HIS A 86 -20.10 -13.49 5.61
N GLU A 87 -20.74 -13.79 6.74
CA GLU A 87 -20.61 -12.99 7.96
C GLU A 87 -19.15 -12.92 8.46
N HIS A 88 -18.42 -14.03 8.38
CA HIS A 88 -16.99 -14.08 8.69
C HIS A 88 -16.18 -13.05 7.86
N THR A 89 -16.44 -12.95 6.56
CA THR A 89 -15.78 -11.98 5.68
C THR A 89 -16.14 -10.55 6.07
N LEU A 90 -17.42 -10.26 6.33
CA LEU A 90 -17.85 -8.93 6.78
C LEU A 90 -17.18 -8.50 8.10
N LYS A 91 -17.02 -9.44 9.04
CA LYS A 91 -16.37 -9.20 10.34
C LYS A 91 -14.86 -8.98 10.23
N ASN A 92 -14.19 -9.68 9.32
CA ASN A 92 -12.72 -9.75 9.29
C ASN A 92 -12.05 -8.93 8.18
N PHE A 93 -12.72 -8.71 7.04
CA PHE A 93 -12.12 -8.06 5.87
C PHE A 93 -11.43 -6.73 6.19
N ARG A 94 -12.12 -5.83 6.90
CA ARG A 94 -11.57 -4.50 7.24
C ARG A 94 -10.44 -4.54 8.27
N LYS A 95 -10.31 -5.64 9.02
CA LYS A 95 -9.26 -5.81 10.03
C LYS A 95 -7.96 -6.31 9.40
N VAL A 96 -8.07 -7.14 8.38
CA VAL A 96 -6.93 -7.85 7.78
C VAL A 96 -6.42 -7.21 6.49
N GLU A 97 -7.24 -6.42 5.81
CA GLU A 97 -6.84 -5.79 4.55
C GLU A 97 -6.12 -4.46 4.82
N TRP A 98 -5.00 -4.26 4.14
CA TRP A 98 -4.41 -2.94 4.00
C TRP A 98 -5.03 -2.24 2.79
N PHE A 99 -5.72 -1.13 3.02
CA PHE A 99 -6.34 -0.35 1.96
C PHE A 99 -5.35 0.69 1.45
N PRO A 100 -4.92 0.59 0.18
CA PRO A 100 -4.05 1.59 -0.38
C PRO A 100 -4.76 2.94 -0.50
N ARG A 101 -4.01 4.03 -0.35
CA ARG A 101 -4.55 5.40 -0.51
C ARG A 101 -4.18 5.99 -1.87
N LEU A 102 -2.98 5.70 -2.35
CA LEU A 102 -2.45 6.21 -3.59
C LEU A 102 -2.57 5.21 -4.75
N THR A 103 -2.46 3.90 -4.48
CA THR A 103 -2.52 2.87 -5.52
C THR A 103 -3.92 2.79 -6.13
N ASN A 104 -4.03 3.06 -7.43
CA ASN A 104 -5.28 2.93 -8.17
C ASN A 104 -5.49 1.47 -8.60
N ARG A 105 -6.57 0.84 -8.12
CA ARG A 105 -7.01 -0.52 -8.51
C ARG A 105 -8.33 -0.50 -9.31
N ASN A 106 -8.75 0.67 -9.80
CA ASN A 106 -9.96 0.83 -10.59
C ASN A 106 -9.82 0.14 -11.96
N LYS A 107 -10.97 -0.15 -12.57
CA LYS A 107 -11.03 -0.65 -13.95
C LYS A 107 -10.54 0.43 -14.92
N TRP A 108 -10.01 0.00 -16.06
CA TRP A 108 -9.51 0.89 -17.12
C TRP A 108 -10.48 2.01 -17.48
N LEU A 109 -11.76 1.69 -17.72
CA LEU A 109 -12.77 2.68 -18.11
C LEU A 109 -12.97 3.79 -17.06
N ASN A 110 -12.89 3.44 -15.78
CA ASN A 110 -13.00 4.42 -14.70
C ASN A 110 -11.74 5.29 -14.64
N TRP A 111 -10.55 4.68 -14.69
CA TRP A 111 -9.28 5.42 -14.71
C TRP A 111 -9.17 6.36 -15.93
N GLU A 112 -9.66 5.92 -17.09
CA GLU A 112 -9.73 6.74 -18.30
C GLU A 112 -10.70 7.92 -18.14
N ALA A 113 -11.90 7.68 -17.59
CA ALA A 113 -12.89 8.72 -17.32
C ALA A 113 -12.40 9.73 -16.25
N GLU A 114 -11.59 9.27 -15.29
CA GLU A 114 -10.94 10.09 -14.26
C GLU A 114 -9.73 10.88 -14.79
N GLY A 115 -9.43 10.81 -16.10
CA GLY A 115 -8.40 11.64 -16.73
C GLY A 115 -7.02 10.98 -16.85
N LYS A 116 -6.94 9.65 -16.73
CA LYS A 116 -5.70 8.87 -16.90
C LYS A 116 -4.59 9.29 -15.94
N ILE A 117 -4.97 9.68 -14.73
CA ILE A 117 -4.05 10.23 -13.73
C ILE A 117 -3.01 9.16 -13.36
N SER A 118 -1.74 9.50 -13.51
CA SER A 118 -0.63 8.65 -13.09
C SER A 118 -0.46 8.69 -11.56
N MET A 119 0.17 7.66 -11.00
CA MET A 119 0.48 7.61 -9.56
C MET A 119 1.29 8.82 -9.10
N ARG A 120 2.23 9.30 -9.93
CA ARG A 120 3.03 10.49 -9.65
C ARG A 120 2.19 11.76 -9.57
N GLN A 121 1.26 11.95 -10.51
CA GLN A 121 0.34 13.10 -10.50
C GLN A 121 -0.56 13.07 -9.26
N ASN A 122 -1.15 11.91 -8.95
CA ASN A 122 -1.96 11.73 -7.75
C ASN A 122 -1.15 12.01 -6.47
N ALA A 123 0.11 11.58 -6.43
CA ALA A 123 1.01 11.85 -5.31
C ALA A 123 1.33 13.34 -5.16
N ASN A 124 1.46 14.07 -6.28
CA ASN A 124 1.65 15.53 -6.27
C ASN A 124 0.43 16.24 -5.67
N GLU A 125 -0.76 15.86 -6.10
CA GLU A 125 -2.02 16.42 -5.61
C GLU A 125 -2.21 16.15 -4.12
N GLU A 126 -1.97 14.91 -3.68
CA GLU A 126 -2.07 14.53 -2.27
C GLU A 126 -1.05 15.26 -1.40
N ALA A 127 0.20 15.38 -1.85
CA ALA A 127 1.21 16.15 -1.12
C ALA A 127 0.79 17.62 -0.95
N ARG A 128 0.25 18.25 -2.01
CA ARG A 128 -0.28 19.62 -1.95
C ARG A 128 -1.47 19.74 -1.01
N ARG A 129 -2.37 18.76 -1.01
CA ARG A 129 -3.52 18.71 -0.09
C ARG A 129 -3.06 18.65 1.36
N ILE A 130 -2.17 17.72 1.69
CA ILE A 130 -1.62 17.57 3.05
C ILE A 130 -0.98 18.88 3.52
N LEU A 131 -0.11 19.49 2.70
CA LEU A 131 0.57 20.74 3.04
C LEU A 131 -0.39 21.93 3.24
N LYS A 132 -1.56 21.90 2.58
CA LYS A 132 -2.57 22.95 2.70
C LYS A 132 -3.45 22.77 3.94
N GLU A 133 -3.78 21.53 4.28
CA GLU A 133 -4.78 21.21 5.32
C GLU A 133 -4.15 20.98 6.70
N TYR A 134 -2.89 20.54 6.76
CA TYR A 134 -2.22 20.24 8.01
C TYR A 134 -1.85 21.53 8.77
N HIS A 135 -2.25 21.59 10.03
CA HIS A 135 -1.89 22.64 10.98
C HIS A 135 -1.26 21.97 12.22
N PRO A 136 -0.10 22.44 12.71
CA PRO A 136 0.58 21.86 13.87
C PRO A 136 -0.22 21.88 15.17
#